data_AF-A0A7C4L161-F1
#
_entry.id   AF-A0A7C4L161-F1
#
_cell.length_a   1.000
_cell.length_b   1.000
_cell.length_c   1.000
_cell.angle_alpha   90.00
_cell.angle_beta   90.00
_cell.angle_gamma   90.00
#
_symmetry.space_group_name_H-M   'P 1'
#
loop_
_entity.id
_entity.type
_entity.pdbx_description
1 polymer ?
#
loop_
_entity_poly.entity_id
_entity_poly.type
_entity_poly.pdbx_seq_one_letter_code
_entity_poly.pdbx_strand_id
1 'polypeptide(L)'
;MRKKFIITSFLLLLFWLMNLFFFYSLIIKEENNKIAGIQKKQENIEVSAFIGEHRFTLFGYTSPEALVTFQGLGIFDQTYANKQGYFIFQNRFSPFSPREACLTAQDKFGRLTSPVCLPPFPIDYNVEIGPVIMPPTLSLDKNDYWVGDEVILSGQTIPETEVDLSMFTKQSNFLALNLVKSVEAFSFPEIKTQSDKQGNFSIALPSSSSKTFRLFAQSQFLKAKSPESRKLTVKILPWWFIIIKIFGWLFSLIKSRLLEFIILAEIIALIIYVLRRYLAFHVIKKERAIILRENFSLMIKERTKDCL
;
A
#
# COMPACT_ATOMS: atom_id res chain seq x y z
N MET A 1 4.28 -29.00 46.65
CA MET A 1 5.17 -28.33 45.65
C MET A 1 5.80 -29.29 44.64
N ARG A 2 6.30 -30.48 45.02
CA ARG A 2 7.00 -31.39 44.09
C ARG A 2 6.22 -31.83 42.84
N LYS A 3 4.91 -32.10 42.92
CA LYS A 3 4.12 -32.55 41.75
C LYS A 3 3.95 -31.50 40.65
N LYS A 4 3.91 -30.20 40.98
CA LYS A 4 3.74 -29.13 39.97
C LYS A 4 5.04 -28.86 39.20
N PHE A 5 6.19 -29.02 39.84
CA PHE A 5 7.52 -28.84 39.23
C PHE A 5 7.84 -29.92 38.18
N ILE A 6 7.39 -31.15 38.42
CA ILE A 6 7.57 -32.27 37.49
C ILE A 6 6.75 -32.06 36.21
N ILE A 7 5.52 -31.56 36.34
CA ILE A 7 4.64 -31.30 35.20
C ILE A 7 5.19 -30.17 34.32
N THR A 8 5.71 -29.09 34.93
CA THR A 8 6.31 -27.98 34.18
C THR A 8 7.61 -28.37 33.49
N SER A 9 8.43 -29.22 34.12
CA SER A 9 9.66 -29.73 33.51
C SER A 9 9.38 -30.67 32.34
N PHE A 10 8.33 -31.50 32.44
CA PHE A 10 7.92 -32.39 31.36
C PHE A 10 7.38 -31.63 30.13
N LEU A 11 6.62 -30.55 30.34
CA LEU A 11 6.12 -29.71 29.24
C LEU A 11 7.23 -28.98 28.49
N LEU A 12 8.27 -28.52 29.18
CA LEU A 12 9.44 -27.89 28.57
C LEU A 12 10.26 -28.89 27.73
N LEU A 13 10.39 -30.13 28.20
CA LEU A 13 11.07 -31.19 27.45
C LEU A 13 10.32 -31.57 26.17
N LEU A 14 8.98 -31.67 26.25
CA LEU A 14 8.12 -31.97 25.10
C LEU A 14 8.19 -30.86 24.05
N PHE A 15 8.23 -29.60 24.49
CA PHE A 15 8.39 -28.44 23.60
C PHE A 15 9.74 -28.46 22.88
N TRP A 16 10.81 -28.87 23.56
CA TRP A 16 12.14 -28.95 22.95
C TRP A 16 12.22 -30.06 21.88
N LEU A 17 11.63 -31.23 22.15
CA LEU A 17 11.57 -32.34 21.21
C LEU A 17 10.76 -32.02 19.94
N MET A 18 9.65 -31.29 20.06
CA MET A 18 8.85 -30.88 18.91
C MET A 18 9.60 -29.92 17.97
N ASN A 19 10.40 -29.02 18.52
CA ASN A 19 11.21 -28.11 17.70
C ASN A 19 12.33 -28.86 16.96
N LEU A 20 12.95 -29.85 17.59
CA LEU A 20 14.03 -30.64 16.98
C LEU A 20 13.54 -31.49 15.80
N PHE A 21 12.32 -32.05 15.90
CA PHE A 21 11.68 -32.77 14.79
C PHE A 21 11.39 -31.86 13.58
N PHE A 22 10.97 -30.62 13.83
CA PHE A 22 10.67 -29.66 12.76
C PHE A 22 11.92 -29.27 11.97
N PHE A 23 13.05 -29.04 12.65
CA PHE A 23 14.33 -28.76 12.00
C PHE A 23 14.85 -29.93 11.16
N TYR A 24 14.66 -31.17 11.60
CA TYR A 24 15.07 -32.36 10.82
C TYR A 24 14.27 -32.52 9.51
N SER A 25 12.98 -32.17 9.53
CA SER A 25 12.12 -32.23 8.34
C SER A 25 12.47 -31.20 7.25
N LEU A 26 13.05 -30.06 7.65
CA LEU A 26 13.50 -29.02 6.72
C LEU A 26 14.78 -29.42 5.98
N ILE A 27 15.69 -30.13 6.65
CA ILE A 27 16.97 -30.56 6.08
C ILE A 27 16.78 -31.65 5.01
N ILE A 28 15.84 -32.58 5.19
CA ILE A 28 15.59 -33.68 4.23
C ILE A 28 14.97 -33.19 2.91
N LYS A 29 14.37 -31.99 2.89
CA LYS A 29 13.68 -31.47 1.69
C LYS A 29 14.64 -30.92 0.64
N GLU A 30 15.92 -30.76 0.95
CA GLU A 30 16.92 -30.14 0.08
C GLU A 30 17.71 -31.14 -0.79
N GLU A 31 17.62 -32.45 -0.51
CA GLU A 31 18.49 -33.47 -1.15
C GLU A 31 17.88 -34.22 -2.36
N ASN A 32 16.62 -33.96 -2.70
CA ASN A 32 15.88 -34.75 -3.72
C ASN A 32 15.67 -34.08 -5.09
N ASN A 33 16.57 -33.19 -5.52
CA ASN A 33 16.53 -32.61 -6.87
C ASN A 33 17.57 -33.25 -7.80
N LYS A 34 17.40 -34.54 -8.12
CA LYS A 34 18.11 -35.19 -9.24
C LYS A 34 17.29 -35.00 -10.53
N ILE A 35 17.71 -34.07 -11.37
CA ILE A 35 17.13 -33.83 -12.70
C ILE A 35 17.80 -34.78 -13.70
N ALA A 36 17.01 -35.64 -14.34
CA ALA A 36 17.45 -36.57 -15.37
C ALA A 36 17.79 -35.81 -16.68
N GLY A 37 19.04 -35.91 -17.14
CA GLY A 37 19.50 -35.30 -18.38
C GLY A 37 18.93 -35.99 -19.62
N ILE A 38 18.30 -35.21 -20.50
CA ILE A 38 17.74 -35.64 -21.79
C ILE A 38 18.88 -35.80 -22.81
N GLN A 39 18.96 -36.95 -23.49
CA GLN A 39 19.89 -37.19 -24.60
C GLN A 39 19.50 -36.35 -25.83
N LYS A 40 20.47 -35.59 -26.34
CA LYS A 40 20.32 -34.70 -27.49
C LYS A 40 20.28 -35.52 -28.79
N LYS A 41 19.09 -35.76 -29.33
CA LYS A 41 18.91 -36.23 -30.72
C LYS A 41 19.10 -35.03 -31.64
N GLN A 42 20.12 -35.10 -32.49
CA GLN A 42 20.51 -34.03 -33.39
C GLN A 42 19.69 -34.16 -34.68
N GLU A 43 18.47 -33.64 -34.66
CA GLU A 43 17.68 -33.42 -35.87
C GLU A 43 18.09 -32.07 -36.47
N ASN A 44 18.38 -32.06 -37.77
CA ASN A 44 18.57 -30.83 -38.52
C ASN A 44 17.20 -30.14 -38.66
N ILE A 45 16.88 -29.31 -37.67
CA ILE A 45 15.69 -28.47 -37.70
C ILE A 45 16.04 -27.27 -38.57
N GLU A 46 15.50 -27.23 -39.78
CA GLU A 46 15.52 -26.03 -40.61
C GLU A 46 14.51 -25.04 -40.02
N VAL A 47 15.02 -24.09 -39.24
CA VAL A 47 14.21 -23.02 -38.65
C VAL A 47 14.11 -21.90 -39.69
N SER A 48 13.02 -21.86 -40.44
CA SER A 48 12.66 -20.69 -41.23
C SER A 48 11.80 -19.75 -40.39
N ALA A 49 12.16 -18.47 -40.39
CA ALA A 49 11.40 -17.41 -39.74
C ALA A 49 10.94 -16.42 -40.81
N PHE A 50 9.63 -16.35 -41.02
CA PHE A 50 9.03 -15.33 -41.87
C PHE A 50 8.79 -14.07 -41.03
N ILE A 51 9.34 -12.94 -41.46
CA ILE A 51 9.12 -11.62 -40.85
C ILE A 51 8.25 -10.86 -41.86
N GLY A 52 7.07 -10.38 -41.43
CA GLY A 52 6.00 -9.89 -42.32
C GLY A 52 6.44 -8.92 -43.42
N GLU A 53 5.68 -8.88 -44.52
CA GLU A 53 6.05 -8.13 -45.74
C GLU A 53 5.83 -6.62 -45.64
N HIS A 54 4.79 -6.21 -44.90
CA HIS A 54 4.32 -4.84 -44.85
C HIS A 54 4.88 -4.07 -43.65
N ARG A 55 5.03 -2.76 -43.80
CA ARG A 55 5.65 -1.87 -42.83
C ARG A 55 4.74 -0.73 -42.42
N PHE A 56 4.81 -0.34 -41.16
CA PHE A 56 4.15 0.85 -40.67
C PHE A 56 5.16 1.87 -40.14
N THR A 57 4.78 3.14 -40.25
CA THR A 57 5.42 4.25 -39.56
C THR A 57 4.38 4.86 -38.62
N LEU A 58 4.72 4.98 -37.35
CA LEU A 58 3.84 5.55 -36.32
C LEU A 58 4.51 6.79 -35.73
N PHE A 59 3.83 7.92 -35.70
CA PHE A 59 4.36 9.16 -35.12
C PHE A 59 3.36 9.85 -34.20
N GLY A 60 3.87 10.67 -33.29
CA GLY A 60 3.04 11.37 -32.32
C GLY A 60 3.79 12.36 -31.46
N TYR A 61 3.09 12.91 -30.47
CA TYR A 61 3.60 13.91 -29.55
C TYR A 61 3.32 13.52 -28.09
N THR A 62 4.30 13.77 -27.22
CA THR A 62 4.27 13.49 -25.78
C THR A 62 5.19 14.48 -25.04
N SER A 63 5.51 14.24 -23.77
CA SER A 63 6.47 15.04 -23.01
C SER A 63 7.89 14.94 -23.58
N PRO A 64 8.71 16.00 -23.52
CA PRO A 64 10.07 15.99 -24.04
C PRO A 64 10.94 14.89 -23.44
N GLU A 65 11.73 14.22 -24.29
CA GLU A 65 12.66 13.15 -23.89
C GLU A 65 12.01 11.99 -23.12
N ALA A 66 10.69 11.81 -23.26
CA ALA A 66 10.00 10.66 -22.71
C ALA A 66 10.31 9.38 -23.49
N LEU A 67 10.39 8.26 -22.76
CA LEU A 67 10.47 6.92 -23.34
C LEU A 67 9.06 6.47 -23.74
N VAL A 68 8.81 6.36 -25.04
CA VAL A 68 7.56 5.85 -25.59
C VAL A 68 7.71 4.37 -25.86
N THR A 69 6.86 3.56 -25.25
CA THR A 69 6.76 2.12 -25.47
C THR A 69 5.51 1.83 -26.27
N PHE A 70 5.68 1.09 -27.37
CA PHE A 70 4.61 0.56 -28.19
C PHE A 70 4.50 -0.95 -27.91
N GLN A 71 3.35 -1.37 -27.41
CA GLN A 71 3.15 -2.75 -26.97
C GLN A 71 1.80 -3.29 -27.41
N GLY A 72 1.80 -4.51 -27.94
CA GLY A 72 0.61 -5.26 -28.32
C GLY A 72 0.90 -6.75 -28.37
N LEU A 73 -0.07 -7.53 -28.83
CA LEU A 73 0.11 -8.96 -29.01
C LEU A 73 1.08 -9.23 -30.17
N GLY A 74 2.30 -9.64 -29.86
CA GLY A 74 3.37 -9.89 -30.85
C GLY A 74 4.08 -8.62 -31.33
N ILE A 75 3.88 -7.48 -30.66
CA ILE A 75 4.53 -6.21 -30.99
C ILE A 75 5.12 -5.64 -29.71
N PHE A 76 6.40 -5.32 -29.73
CA PHE A 76 7.07 -4.58 -28.67
C PHE A 76 8.16 -3.72 -29.26
N ASP A 77 8.12 -2.43 -28.97
CA ASP A 77 9.12 -1.49 -29.44
C ASP A 77 9.20 -0.25 -28.55
N GLN A 78 10.34 0.44 -28.58
CA GLN A 78 10.61 1.61 -27.75
C GLN A 78 11.35 2.70 -28.53
N THR A 79 10.99 3.95 -28.28
CA THR A 79 11.65 5.12 -28.87
C THR A 79 11.63 6.27 -27.87
N TYR A 80 12.51 7.26 -28.06
CA TYR A 80 12.52 8.47 -27.25
C TYR A 80 11.91 9.63 -28.01
N ALA A 81 11.10 10.43 -27.33
CA ALA A 81 10.64 11.71 -27.85
C ALA A 81 11.80 12.72 -27.92
N ASN A 82 11.77 13.61 -28.89
CA ASN A 82 12.72 14.71 -28.97
C ASN A 82 12.38 15.84 -27.98
N LYS A 83 13.11 16.96 -28.04
CA LYS A 83 12.90 18.12 -27.16
C LYS A 83 11.55 18.82 -27.36
N GLN A 84 10.96 18.66 -28.54
CA GLN A 84 9.63 19.18 -28.88
C GLN A 84 8.51 18.19 -28.52
N GLY A 85 8.85 17.03 -27.93
CA GLY A 85 7.90 16.00 -27.59
C GLY A 85 7.52 15.08 -28.75
N TYR A 86 8.08 15.25 -29.94
CA TYR A 86 7.80 14.41 -31.10
C TYR A 86 8.53 13.08 -31.02
N PHE A 87 7.81 11.99 -31.29
CA PHE A 87 8.37 10.64 -31.37
C PHE A 87 7.94 9.95 -32.66
N ILE A 88 8.74 9.00 -33.11
CA ILE A 88 8.46 8.20 -34.30
C ILE A 88 9.01 6.78 -34.18
N PHE A 89 8.23 5.83 -34.65
CA PHE A 89 8.61 4.46 -34.92
C PHE A 89 8.63 4.28 -36.43
N GLN A 90 9.80 4.19 -37.02
CA GLN A 90 9.97 4.13 -38.47
C GLN A 90 10.12 2.70 -38.96
N ASN A 91 9.46 2.38 -40.08
CA ASN A 91 9.71 1.17 -40.86
C ASN A 91 9.58 -0.13 -40.05
N ARG A 92 8.55 -0.22 -39.19
CA ARG A 92 8.29 -1.37 -38.32
C ARG A 92 7.42 -2.39 -39.04
N PHE A 93 7.65 -3.67 -38.80
CA PHE A 93 6.87 -4.72 -39.44
C PHE A 93 5.44 -4.75 -38.93
N SER A 94 4.46 -4.74 -39.84
CA SER A 94 3.05 -4.90 -39.49
C SER A 94 2.82 -6.29 -38.89
N PRO A 95 1.98 -6.42 -37.84
CA PRO A 95 1.68 -7.73 -37.27
C PRO A 95 1.01 -8.64 -38.30
N PHE A 96 1.14 -9.96 -38.14
CA PHE A 96 0.50 -10.94 -39.04
C PHE A 96 -1.04 -10.93 -39.00
N SER A 97 -1.62 -10.29 -38.00
CA SER A 97 -3.07 -10.16 -37.85
C SER A 97 -3.39 -8.76 -37.32
N PRO A 98 -4.47 -8.12 -37.77
CA PRO A 98 -4.89 -6.83 -37.27
C PRO A 98 -5.26 -6.99 -35.78
N ARG A 99 -4.42 -6.42 -34.91
CA ARG A 99 -4.60 -6.45 -33.46
C ARG A 99 -4.40 -5.05 -32.91
N GLU A 100 -5.06 -4.79 -31.78
CA GLU A 100 -4.85 -3.57 -31.02
C GLU A 100 -3.43 -3.53 -30.45
N ALA A 101 -2.86 -2.34 -30.46
CA ALA A 101 -1.57 -2.06 -29.84
C ALA A 101 -1.67 -0.73 -29.11
N CYS A 102 -1.07 -0.66 -27.93
CA CYS A 102 -1.17 0.47 -27.04
C CYS A 102 0.19 1.16 -26.89
N LEU A 103 0.14 2.48 -26.81
CA LEU A 103 1.27 3.33 -26.51
C LEU A 103 1.23 3.74 -25.05
N THR A 104 2.37 3.68 -24.40
CA THR A 104 2.59 4.26 -23.07
C THR A 104 3.84 5.10 -23.12
N ALA A 105 3.83 6.25 -22.43
CA ALA A 105 5.02 7.08 -22.30
C ALA A 105 5.46 7.14 -20.84
N GLN A 106 6.77 7.12 -20.64
CA GLN A 106 7.42 7.37 -19.36
C GLN A 106 8.17 8.68 -19.44
N ASP A 107 7.83 9.63 -18.57
CA ASP A 107 8.46 10.94 -18.57
C ASP A 107 9.83 10.96 -17.88
N LYS A 108 10.49 12.13 -17.87
CA LYS A 108 11.84 12.28 -17.29
C LYS A 108 11.92 12.00 -15.79
N PHE A 109 10.79 12.06 -15.10
CA PHE A 109 10.66 11.79 -13.67
C PHE A 109 10.17 10.35 -13.41
N GLY A 110 10.09 9.51 -14.43
CA GLY A 110 9.68 8.12 -14.34
C GLY A 110 8.17 7.91 -14.20
N ARG A 111 7.34 8.95 -14.39
CA ARG A 111 5.88 8.84 -14.32
C ARG A 111 5.34 8.28 -15.63
N LEU A 112 4.36 7.39 -15.52
CA LEU A 112 3.73 6.73 -16.66
C LEU A 112 2.43 7.43 -17.06
N THR A 113 2.21 7.55 -18.37
CA THR A 113 0.94 8.01 -18.93
C THR A 113 -0.10 6.89 -18.90
N SER A 114 -1.38 7.26 -19.04
CA SER A 114 -2.42 6.28 -19.40
C SER A 114 -2.12 5.68 -20.78
N PRO A 115 -2.39 4.38 -21.01
CA PRO A 115 -2.18 3.76 -22.31
C PRO A 115 -3.14 4.34 -23.36
N VAL A 116 -2.63 4.64 -24.55
CA VAL A 116 -3.41 5.03 -25.73
C VAL A 116 -3.43 3.87 -26.69
N CYS A 117 -4.56 3.17 -26.76
CA CYS A 117 -4.70 2.01 -27.64
C CYS A 117 -5.17 2.45 -29.03
N LEU A 118 -4.42 2.02 -30.04
CA LEU A 118 -4.75 2.25 -31.43
C LEU A 118 -5.69 1.15 -31.93
N PRO A 119 -6.64 1.50 -32.80
CA PRO A 119 -7.44 0.48 -33.46
C PRO A 119 -6.54 -0.43 -34.31
N PRO A 120 -7.00 -1.64 -34.66
CA PRO A 120 -6.28 -2.52 -35.54
C PRO A 120 -5.96 -1.82 -36.87
N PHE A 121 -4.70 -1.85 -37.30
CA PHE A 121 -4.24 -1.22 -38.54
C PHE A 121 -3.98 -2.24 -39.66
N PRO A 122 -4.02 -1.81 -40.93
CA PRO A 122 -3.87 -2.70 -42.09
C PRO A 122 -2.55 -3.46 -42.11
N ILE A 123 -2.61 -4.70 -42.62
CA ILE A 123 -1.47 -5.63 -42.66
C ILE A 123 -1.03 -5.95 -44.09
N ASP A 124 -1.70 -5.38 -45.09
CA ASP A 124 -1.62 -5.68 -46.52
C ASP A 124 -0.98 -4.56 -47.36
N TYR A 125 -0.64 -3.43 -46.74
CA TYR A 125 0.10 -2.33 -47.36
C TYR A 125 0.88 -1.52 -46.33
N ASN A 126 1.77 -0.67 -46.81
CA ASN A 126 2.53 0.21 -45.93
C ASN A 126 1.66 1.37 -45.45
N VAL A 127 1.64 1.61 -44.14
CA VAL A 127 0.77 2.63 -43.53
C VAL A 127 1.54 3.62 -42.69
N GLU A 128 1.08 4.87 -42.71
CA GLU A 128 1.53 5.91 -41.80
C GLU A 128 0.40 6.25 -40.82
N ILE A 129 0.69 6.16 -39.52
CA ILE A 129 -0.28 6.30 -38.43
C ILE A 129 0.16 7.50 -37.59
N GLY A 130 -0.65 8.56 -37.55
CA GLY A 130 -0.36 9.70 -36.70
C GLY A 130 -1.06 11.00 -37.12
N PRO A 131 -0.96 12.06 -36.30
CA PRO A 131 -0.24 12.11 -35.03
C PRO A 131 -1.02 11.49 -33.87
N VAL A 132 -0.36 10.66 -33.06
CA VAL A 132 -0.92 10.21 -31.78
C VAL A 132 -0.55 11.21 -30.67
N ILE A 133 -1.55 11.75 -29.98
CA ILE A 133 -1.36 12.68 -28.86
C ILE A 133 -1.39 11.87 -27.56
N MET A 134 -0.26 11.81 -26.86
CA MET A 134 -0.17 11.10 -25.59
C MET A 134 -0.77 11.92 -24.44
N PRO A 135 -1.47 11.30 -23.49
CA PRO A 135 -2.02 12.00 -22.34
C PRO A 135 -0.91 12.54 -21.45
N PRO A 136 -1.15 13.65 -20.71
CA PRO A 136 -0.17 14.20 -19.79
C PRO A 136 0.11 13.24 -18.63
N THR A 137 1.33 13.27 -18.09
CA THR A 137 1.62 12.65 -16.79
C THR A 137 1.16 13.54 -15.66
N LEU A 138 0.82 12.92 -14.52
CA LEU A 138 0.31 13.64 -13.37
C LEU A 138 0.77 12.96 -12.07
N SER A 139 1.20 13.75 -11.11
CA SER A 139 1.62 13.32 -9.78
C SER A 139 1.22 14.34 -8.73
N LEU A 140 1.10 13.86 -7.49
CA LEU A 140 0.91 14.66 -6.29
C LEU A 140 2.25 14.78 -5.56
N ASP A 141 2.49 15.90 -4.88
CA ASP A 141 3.65 16.04 -3.99
C ASP A 141 3.52 15.18 -2.71
N LYS A 142 2.28 14.90 -2.27
CA LYS A 142 1.98 14.14 -1.04
C LYS A 142 0.84 13.15 -1.26
N ASN A 143 0.82 12.10 -0.44
CA ASN A 143 -0.25 11.10 -0.46
C ASN A 143 -1.51 11.54 0.29
N ASP A 144 -1.33 12.26 1.40
CA ASP A 144 -2.41 12.76 2.26
C ASP A 144 -2.24 14.28 2.43
N TYR A 145 -3.34 15.02 2.31
CA TYR A 145 -3.38 16.47 2.56
C TYR A 145 -4.28 16.74 3.76
N TRP A 146 -3.98 17.80 4.50
CA TRP A 146 -4.79 18.27 5.61
C TRP A 146 -5.54 19.54 5.23
N VAL A 147 -6.65 19.82 5.92
CA VAL A 147 -7.34 21.11 5.76
C VAL A 147 -6.38 22.25 6.09
N GLY A 148 -6.18 23.15 5.14
CA GLY A 148 -5.24 24.28 5.25
C GLY A 148 -3.92 24.08 4.50
N ASP A 149 -3.65 22.87 4.00
CA ASP A 149 -2.52 22.61 3.10
C ASP A 149 -2.77 23.17 1.69
N GLU A 150 -1.70 23.25 0.89
CA GLU A 150 -1.79 23.49 -0.54
C GLU A 150 -1.55 22.17 -1.28
N VAL A 151 -2.52 21.76 -2.11
CA VAL A 151 -2.39 20.54 -2.92
C VAL A 151 -1.61 20.88 -4.17
N ILE A 152 -0.36 20.41 -4.26
CA ILE A 152 0.50 20.68 -5.41
C ILE A 152 0.41 19.50 -6.38
N LEU A 153 -0.18 19.77 -7.54
CA LEU A 153 -0.21 18.88 -8.68
C LEU A 153 0.90 19.27 -9.64
N SER A 154 1.65 18.28 -10.12
CA SER A 154 2.69 18.48 -11.13
C SER A 154 2.64 17.38 -12.17
N GLY A 155 3.08 17.71 -13.39
CA GLY A 155 3.00 16.81 -14.52
C GLY A 155 3.94 17.22 -15.64
N GLN A 156 4.04 16.36 -16.65
CA GLN A 156 4.69 16.67 -17.91
C GLN A 156 3.76 16.35 -19.09
N THR A 157 3.85 17.16 -20.14
CA THR A 157 3.08 17.06 -21.39
C THR A 157 3.88 17.66 -22.55
N ILE A 158 3.27 17.75 -23.72
CA ILE A 158 3.82 18.42 -24.90
C ILE A 158 4.17 19.89 -24.55
N PRO A 159 5.37 20.40 -24.89
CA PRO A 159 5.77 21.77 -24.59
C PRO A 159 4.82 22.85 -25.09
N GLU A 160 4.72 23.94 -24.34
CA GLU A 160 3.95 25.13 -24.73
C GLU A 160 2.48 24.84 -25.09
N THR A 161 1.87 23.82 -24.46
CA THR A 161 0.45 23.47 -24.63
C THR A 161 -0.40 23.86 -23.43
N GLU A 162 -1.68 24.12 -23.67
CA GLU A 162 -2.67 24.31 -22.61
C GLU A 162 -3.03 22.94 -22.01
N VAL A 163 -3.15 22.90 -20.69
CA VAL A 163 -3.53 21.72 -19.92
C VAL A 163 -4.82 22.04 -19.15
N ASP A 164 -5.85 21.28 -19.44
CA ASP A 164 -7.15 21.32 -18.76
C ASP A 164 -7.13 20.31 -17.60
N LEU A 165 -7.43 20.79 -16.39
CA LEU A 165 -7.60 19.97 -15.20
C LEU A 165 -9.10 19.84 -14.87
N SER A 166 -9.61 18.61 -14.94
CA SER A 166 -10.99 18.30 -14.59
C SER A 166 -11.05 17.64 -13.21
N MET A 167 -11.96 18.10 -12.35
CA MET A 167 -12.07 17.64 -10.97
C MET A 167 -13.52 17.32 -10.60
N PHE A 168 -13.70 16.22 -9.88
CA PHE A 168 -15.00 15.68 -9.50
C PHE A 168 -15.02 15.31 -8.03
N THR A 169 -16.05 15.74 -7.31
CA THR A 169 -16.30 15.33 -5.92
C THR A 169 -17.59 14.55 -5.81
N LYS A 170 -17.64 13.65 -4.83
CA LYS A 170 -18.90 13.02 -4.43
C LYS A 170 -19.61 13.95 -3.44
N GLN A 171 -20.84 14.35 -3.76
CA GLN A 171 -21.71 15.00 -2.79
C GLN A 171 -22.20 13.94 -1.80
N SER A 172 -21.78 14.00 -0.54
CA SER A 172 -22.30 13.09 0.50
C SER A 172 -23.35 13.81 1.33
N ASN A 173 -24.63 13.55 1.06
CA ASN A 173 -25.70 13.93 1.98
C ASN A 173 -25.75 12.91 3.12
N PHE A 174 -25.25 13.27 4.30
CA PHE A 174 -25.24 12.43 5.50
C PHE A 174 -26.66 12.03 5.97
N LEU A 175 -27.68 12.80 5.59
CA LEU A 175 -29.09 12.61 5.98
C LEU A 175 -29.98 11.92 4.94
N ALA A 176 -29.46 11.58 3.77
CA ALA A 176 -30.26 10.91 2.74
C ALA A 176 -30.36 9.40 3.06
N LEU A 177 -31.43 8.99 3.74
CA LEU A 177 -31.89 7.60 3.75
C LEU A 177 -31.84 7.07 2.30
N ASN A 178 -31.17 5.94 2.11
CA ASN A 178 -30.81 5.28 0.82
C ASN A 178 -31.99 4.88 -0.09
N LEU A 179 -33.11 5.59 -0.09
CA LEU A 179 -34.31 5.30 -0.90
C LEU A 179 -34.23 5.86 -2.33
N VAL A 180 -33.33 6.81 -2.60
CA VAL A 180 -33.07 7.33 -3.95
C VAL A 180 -31.57 7.25 -4.21
N LYS A 181 -31.17 6.59 -5.31
CA LYS A 181 -29.77 6.56 -5.75
C LYS A 181 -29.30 8.02 -5.91
N SER A 182 -28.37 8.48 -5.07
CA SER A 182 -27.71 9.76 -5.27
C SER A 182 -26.86 9.66 -6.54
N VAL A 183 -27.42 10.10 -7.66
CA VAL A 183 -26.64 10.39 -8.86
C VAL A 183 -25.97 11.75 -8.65
N GLU A 184 -24.93 12.00 -9.44
CA GLU A 184 -24.26 13.29 -9.64
C GLU A 184 -22.97 13.48 -8.81
N ALA A 185 -21.88 13.00 -9.41
CA ALA A 185 -20.57 13.58 -9.17
C ALA A 185 -20.63 15.07 -9.53
N PHE A 186 -20.34 15.93 -8.56
CA PHE A 186 -20.26 17.37 -8.80
C PHE A 186 -18.92 17.67 -9.47
N SER A 187 -18.95 18.21 -10.69
CA SER A 187 -17.76 18.69 -11.40
C SER A 187 -17.45 20.13 -10.99
N PHE A 188 -16.20 20.39 -10.62
CA PHE A 188 -15.71 21.75 -10.49
C PHE A 188 -15.47 22.37 -11.88
N PRO A 189 -15.43 23.71 -11.99
CA PRO A 189 -14.98 24.37 -13.22
C PRO A 189 -13.61 23.84 -13.65
N GLU A 190 -13.43 23.64 -14.96
CA GLU A 190 -12.14 23.23 -15.53
C GLU A 190 -11.10 24.29 -15.20
N ILE A 191 -9.97 23.85 -14.63
CA ILE A 191 -8.85 24.76 -14.34
C ILE A 191 -7.82 24.59 -15.44
N LYS A 192 -7.46 25.70 -16.07
CA LYS A 192 -6.52 25.75 -17.18
C LYS A 192 -5.15 26.19 -16.71
N THR A 193 -4.11 25.50 -17.16
CA THR A 193 -2.71 25.90 -16.99
C THR A 193 -1.96 25.73 -18.30
N GLN A 194 -0.73 26.22 -18.41
CA GLN A 194 0.13 26.00 -19.57
C GLN A 194 1.39 25.25 -19.16
N SER A 195 1.86 24.38 -20.04
CA SER A 195 3.17 23.74 -19.90
C SER A 195 4.29 24.66 -20.35
N ASP A 196 5.43 24.60 -19.67
CA ASP A 196 6.66 25.31 -20.06
C ASP A 196 7.32 24.71 -21.32
N LYS A 197 8.48 25.26 -21.70
CA LYS A 197 9.28 24.79 -22.86
C LYS A 197 9.84 23.38 -22.68
N GLN A 198 9.95 22.94 -21.43
CA GLN A 198 10.41 21.62 -21.03
C GLN A 198 9.24 20.64 -20.87
N GLY A 199 8.00 21.09 -21.14
CA GLY A 199 6.79 20.31 -21.01
C GLY A 199 6.26 20.16 -19.58
N ASN A 200 6.85 20.82 -18.58
CA ASN A 200 6.36 20.74 -17.19
C ASN A 200 5.18 21.67 -16.98
N PHE A 201 4.25 21.25 -16.14
CA PHE A 201 3.21 22.11 -15.59
C PHE A 201 3.04 21.83 -14.10
N SER A 202 2.60 22.83 -13.36
CA SER A 202 2.20 22.67 -11.96
C SER A 202 1.00 23.55 -11.65
N ILE A 203 0.20 23.10 -10.72
CA ILE A 203 -0.98 23.82 -10.24
C ILE A 203 -1.16 23.55 -8.76
N ALA A 204 -1.46 24.61 -8.03
CA ALA A 204 -1.79 24.56 -6.62
C ALA A 204 -3.30 24.66 -6.43
N LEU A 205 -3.87 23.76 -5.63
CA LEU A 205 -5.28 23.76 -5.30
C LEU A 205 -5.46 24.01 -3.79
N PRO A 206 -6.39 24.91 -3.39
CA PRO A 206 -6.64 25.18 -1.99
C PRO A 206 -7.38 24.02 -1.31
N SER A 207 -6.99 23.66 -0.08
CA SER A 207 -7.61 22.59 0.71
C SER A 207 -8.54 23.10 1.83
N SER A 208 -9.46 24.00 1.50
CA SER A 208 -10.30 24.71 2.49
C SER A 208 -11.24 23.84 3.31
N SER A 209 -11.55 22.61 2.87
CA SER A 209 -12.48 21.70 3.56
C SER A 209 -12.10 20.25 3.37
N SER A 210 -12.46 19.40 4.34
CA SER A 210 -12.23 17.96 4.24
C SER A 210 -13.15 17.37 3.17
N LYS A 211 -12.56 16.99 2.04
CA LYS A 211 -13.23 16.42 0.87
C LYS A 211 -12.31 15.43 0.18
N THR A 212 -12.92 14.49 -0.55
CA THR A 212 -12.21 13.60 -1.47
C THR A 212 -12.66 13.91 -2.88
N PHE A 213 -11.71 14.22 -3.76
CA PHE A 213 -11.98 14.48 -5.16
C PHE A 213 -11.10 13.61 -6.06
N ARG A 214 -11.63 13.33 -7.25
CA ARG A 214 -10.91 12.65 -8.32
C ARG A 214 -10.63 13.67 -9.41
N LEU A 215 -9.43 13.60 -9.96
CA LEU A 215 -8.99 14.53 -10.99
C LEU A 215 -8.17 13.83 -12.06
N PHE A 216 -8.16 14.42 -13.24
CA PHE A 216 -7.29 14.06 -14.35
C PHE A 216 -6.96 15.31 -15.16
N ALA A 217 -5.87 15.25 -15.92
CA ALA A 217 -5.45 16.29 -16.83
C ALA A 217 -5.60 15.84 -18.28
N GLN A 218 -5.84 16.80 -19.17
CA GLN A 218 -5.79 16.65 -20.62
C GLN A 218 -5.00 17.80 -21.21
N SER A 219 -4.26 17.58 -22.28
CA SER A 219 -3.60 18.65 -23.02
C SER A 219 -4.35 18.98 -24.30
N GLN A 220 -4.35 20.26 -24.68
CA GLN A 220 -4.91 20.74 -25.92
C GLN A 220 -3.77 20.95 -26.92
N PHE A 221 -3.71 20.11 -27.95
CA PHE A 221 -2.69 20.17 -28.99
C PHE A 221 -3.32 20.14 -30.38
N LEU A 222 -2.95 21.08 -31.26
CA LEU A 222 -3.50 21.21 -32.62
C LEU A 222 -5.04 21.22 -32.68
N LYS A 223 -5.70 21.89 -31.72
CA LYS A 223 -7.17 21.96 -31.55
C LYS A 223 -7.86 20.64 -31.14
N ALA A 224 -7.10 19.59 -30.83
CA ALA A 224 -7.62 18.34 -30.27
C ALA A 224 -7.21 18.18 -28.80
N LYS A 225 -8.12 17.59 -27.99
CA LYS A 225 -7.81 17.19 -26.62
C LYS A 225 -7.09 15.84 -26.63
N SER A 226 -6.04 15.72 -25.83
CA SER A 226 -5.42 14.42 -25.53
C SER A 226 -6.41 13.51 -24.80
N PRO A 227 -6.14 12.18 -24.78
CA PRO A 227 -6.77 11.29 -23.82
C PRO A 227 -6.57 11.77 -22.36
N GLU A 228 -7.35 11.22 -21.45
CA GLU A 228 -7.26 11.53 -20.01
C GLU A 228 -5.96 10.98 -19.40
N SER A 229 -5.31 11.78 -18.55
CA SER A 229 -4.22 11.30 -17.70
C SER A 229 -4.68 10.20 -16.75
N ARG A 230 -3.73 9.60 -16.03
CA ARG A 230 -4.07 8.73 -14.91
C ARG A 230 -4.92 9.52 -13.91
N LYS A 231 -6.09 8.98 -13.55
CA LYS A 231 -6.99 9.56 -12.56
C LYS A 231 -6.36 9.47 -11.18
N LEU A 232 -6.15 10.61 -10.54
CA LEU A 232 -5.66 10.68 -9.16
C LEU A 232 -6.81 10.93 -8.21
N THR A 233 -6.73 10.34 -7.03
CA THR A 233 -7.68 10.58 -5.94
C THR A 233 -6.96 11.39 -4.87
N VAL A 234 -7.42 12.62 -4.65
CA VAL A 234 -6.91 13.49 -3.60
C VAL A 234 -7.85 13.42 -2.40
N LYS A 235 -7.26 13.19 -1.22
CA LYS A 235 -7.98 13.15 0.05
C LYS A 235 -7.48 14.29 0.93
N ILE A 236 -8.37 15.23 1.23
CA ILE A 236 -8.14 16.26 2.23
C ILE A 236 -8.76 15.78 3.54
N LEU A 237 -7.90 15.46 4.50
CA LEU A 237 -8.26 14.97 5.83
C LEU A 237 -8.44 16.14 6.80
N PRO A 238 -9.34 16.02 7.78
CA PRO A 238 -9.48 17.03 8.80
C PRO A 238 -8.30 16.97 9.78
N TRP A 239 -7.90 18.12 10.34
CA TRP A 239 -6.73 18.24 11.21
C TRP A 239 -6.76 17.31 12.44
N TRP A 240 -7.94 17.07 13.04
CA TRP A 240 -8.09 16.17 14.20
C TRP A 240 -7.74 14.71 13.88
N PHE A 241 -7.73 14.30 12.61
CA PHE A 241 -7.35 12.96 12.22
C PHE A 241 -5.83 12.71 12.38
N ILE A 242 -5.02 13.78 12.52
CA ILE A 242 -3.62 13.69 12.96
C ILE A 242 -3.55 13.03 14.35
N ILE A 243 -4.42 13.44 15.27
CA ILE A 243 -4.48 12.90 16.63
C ILE A 243 -4.79 11.41 16.57
N ILE A 244 -5.76 11.00 15.76
CA ILE A 244 -6.10 9.58 15.58
C ILE A 244 -4.95 8.78 14.99
N LYS A 245 -4.21 9.31 13.99
CA LYS A 245 -3.03 8.62 13.45
C LYS A 245 -1.96 8.42 14.52
N ILE A 246 -1.71 9.42 15.37
CA ILE A 246 -0.74 9.31 16.48
C ILE A 246 -1.19 8.24 17.48
N PHE A 247 -2.46 8.26 17.91
CA PHE A 247 -2.99 7.24 18.82
C PHE A 247 -3.02 5.84 18.19
N GLY A 248 -3.34 5.74 16.89
CA GLY A 248 -3.31 4.48 16.15
C GLY A 248 -1.90 3.89 16.06
N TRP A 249 -0.90 4.73 15.83
CA TRP A 249 0.52 4.33 15.85
C TRP A 249 0.96 3.91 17.25
N LEU A 250 0.62 4.68 18.29
CA LEU A 250 0.91 4.34 19.68
C LEU A 250 0.25 3.01 20.09
N PHE A 251 -1.01 2.82 19.69
CA PHE A 251 -1.73 1.57 19.92
C PHE A 251 -1.11 0.41 19.16
N SER A 252 -0.61 0.61 17.95
CA SER A 252 0.11 -0.42 17.18
C SER A 252 1.38 -0.89 17.90
N LEU A 253 2.14 0.05 18.50
CA LEU A 253 3.30 -0.29 19.32
C LEU A 253 2.92 -1.09 20.57
N ILE A 254 1.85 -0.69 21.26
CA ILE A 254 1.33 -1.40 22.43
C ILE A 254 0.83 -2.78 22.03
N LYS A 255 0.14 -2.90 20.90
CA LYS A 255 -0.44 -4.16 20.40
C LYS A 255 0.59 -5.26 20.27
N SER A 256 1.78 -4.93 19.75
CA SER A 256 2.89 -5.87 19.60
C SER A 256 3.33 -6.48 20.93
N ARG A 257 3.22 -5.71 22.03
CA ARG A 257 3.66 -6.10 23.38
C ARG A 257 2.51 -6.29 24.37
N LEU A 258 1.26 -6.41 23.90
CA LEU A 258 0.09 -6.55 24.77
C LEU A 258 0.23 -7.76 25.71
N LEU A 259 0.81 -8.85 25.23
CA LEU A 259 1.01 -10.06 26.02
C LEU A 259 2.00 -9.82 27.18
N GLU A 260 3.10 -9.10 26.93
CA GLU A 260 4.06 -8.71 27.99
C GLU A 260 3.38 -7.83 29.06
N PHE A 261 2.56 -6.87 28.63
CA PHE A 261 1.81 -6.02 29.55
C PHE A 261 0.77 -6.80 30.36
N ILE A 262 0.08 -7.78 29.76
CA ILE A 262 -0.85 -8.67 30.47
C ILE A 262 -0.12 -9.50 31.52
N ILE A 263 1.01 -10.12 31.17
CA ILE A 263 1.82 -10.89 32.12
C ILE A 263 2.30 -10.01 33.27
N LEU A 264 2.81 -8.82 32.96
CA LEU A 264 3.31 -7.88 33.97
C LEU A 264 2.18 -7.42 34.92
N ALA A 265 0.98 -7.18 34.39
CA ALA A 265 -0.21 -6.86 35.18
C ALA A 265 -0.63 -8.02 36.09
N GLU A 266 -0.61 -9.27 35.60
CA GLU A 266 -0.88 -10.46 36.42
C GLU A 266 0.14 -10.63 37.55
N ILE A 267 1.42 -10.41 37.28
CA ILE A 267 2.49 -10.45 38.30
C ILE A 267 2.25 -9.38 39.37
N ILE A 268 1.97 -8.14 38.98
CA ILE A 268 1.67 -7.05 39.92
C ILE A 268 0.44 -7.37 40.77
N ALA A 269 -0.63 -7.88 40.16
CA ALA A 269 -1.85 -8.27 40.88
C ALA A 269 -1.57 -9.38 41.92
N LEU A 270 -0.74 -10.37 41.55
CA LEU A 270 -0.28 -11.41 42.48
C LEU A 270 0.53 -10.84 43.63
N ILE A 271 1.47 -9.92 43.35
CA ILE A 271 2.28 -9.25 44.38
C ILE A 271 1.36 -8.47 45.34
N ILE A 272 0.43 -7.68 44.82
CA ILE A 272 -0.54 -6.92 45.64
C ILE A 272 -1.38 -7.87 46.49
N TYR A 273 -1.86 -8.98 45.92
CA TYR A 273 -2.64 -9.98 46.65
C TYR A 273 -1.83 -10.63 47.79
N VAL A 274 -0.58 -11.02 47.52
CA VAL A 274 0.32 -11.62 48.52
C VAL A 274 0.65 -10.61 49.61
N LEU A 275 1.02 -9.37 49.25
CA LEU A 275 1.27 -8.29 50.20
C LEU A 275 0.05 -8.04 51.08
N ARG A 276 -1.15 -7.94 50.50
CA ARG A 276 -2.39 -7.73 51.25
C ARG A 276 -2.71 -8.88 52.19
N ARG A 277 -2.35 -10.12 51.83
CA ARG A 277 -2.55 -11.31 52.67
C ARG A 277 -1.52 -11.44 53.80
N TYR A 278 -0.25 -11.17 53.53
CA TYR A 278 0.82 -11.25 54.53
C TYR A 278 0.83 -10.03 55.47
N LEU A 279 0.51 -8.84 54.96
CA LEU A 279 0.34 -7.61 55.74
C LEU A 279 -1.09 -7.46 56.29
N ALA A 280 -1.95 -8.47 56.12
CA ALA A 280 -3.26 -8.48 56.74
C ALA A 280 -3.07 -8.39 58.26
N PHE A 281 -3.37 -7.22 58.81
CA PHE A 281 -3.21 -6.82 60.21
C PHE A 281 -3.79 -7.84 61.21
N HIS A 282 -4.70 -8.72 60.76
CA HIS A 282 -5.31 -9.78 61.53
C HIS A 282 -4.36 -10.94 61.87
N VAL A 283 -3.37 -11.30 61.04
CA VAL A 283 -2.41 -12.38 61.36
C VAL A 283 -1.40 -11.88 62.40
N ILE A 284 -0.87 -10.67 62.21
CA ILE A 284 0.05 -10.02 63.14
C ILE A 284 -0.61 -9.74 64.50
N LYS A 285 -1.89 -9.33 64.53
CA LYS A 285 -2.65 -9.18 65.79
C LYS A 285 -2.85 -10.52 66.52
N LYS A 286 -3.05 -11.62 65.80
CA LYS A 286 -3.28 -12.94 66.40
C LYS A 286 -2.01 -13.48 67.06
N GLU A 287 -0.86 -13.31 66.43
CA GLU A 287 0.44 -13.69 67.03
C GLU A 287 0.78 -12.81 68.24
N ARG A 288 0.55 -11.50 68.18
CA ARG A 288 0.72 -10.62 69.36
C ARG A 288 -0.22 -10.97 70.51
N ALA A 289 -1.46 -11.38 70.25
CA ALA A 289 -2.39 -11.80 71.29
C ALA A 289 -1.98 -13.11 71.97
N ILE A 290 -1.32 -14.03 71.25
CA ILE A 290 -0.79 -15.28 71.83
C ILE A 290 0.43 -14.99 72.71
N ILE A 291 1.35 -14.14 72.24
CA ILE A 291 2.55 -13.74 73.02
C ILE A 291 2.17 -12.97 74.29
N LEU A 292 1.17 -12.08 74.23
CA LEU A 292 0.66 -11.39 75.42
C LEU A 292 -0.03 -12.35 76.41
N ARG A 293 -0.67 -13.43 75.93
CA ARG A 293 -1.30 -14.44 76.78
C ARG A 293 -0.28 -15.33 77.49
N GLU A 294 0.88 -15.57 76.88
CA GLU A 294 1.97 -16.34 77.49
C GLU A 294 2.59 -15.62 78.69
N ASN A 295 2.67 -14.28 78.64
CA ASN A 295 3.16 -13.46 79.76
C ASN A 295 2.15 -13.27 80.90
N PHE A 296 0.89 -13.60 80.70
CA PHE A 296 -0.12 -13.64 81.77
C PHE A 296 -0.49 -15.09 82.04
N SER A 297 0.29 -15.74 82.90
CA SER A 297 -0.09 -17.04 83.47
C SER A 297 -1.49 -16.91 84.07
N LEU A 298 -2.39 -17.81 83.66
CA LEU A 298 -3.72 -17.92 84.24
C LEU A 298 -3.55 -18.14 85.75
N MET A 299 -3.81 -17.09 86.53
CA MET A 299 -4.06 -17.20 87.96
C MET A 299 -5.29 -18.09 88.12
N ILE A 300 -5.06 -19.40 88.19
CA ILE A 300 -6.06 -20.36 88.63
C ILE A 300 -6.28 -20.03 90.10
N LYS A 301 -7.36 -19.31 90.38
CA LYS A 301 -7.84 -19.06 91.72
C LYS A 301 -8.24 -20.42 92.31
N GLU A 302 -7.34 -21.00 93.08
CA GLU A 302 -7.61 -22.20 93.86
C GLU A 302 -8.74 -21.87 94.84
N ARG A 303 -9.90 -22.49 94.59
CA ARG A 303 -11.08 -22.35 95.45
C ARG A 303 -10.85 -23.28 96.63
N THR A 304 -10.30 -22.77 97.72
CA THR A 304 -10.31 -23.47 99.02
C THR A 304 -11.76 -23.72 99.42
N LYS A 305 -12.11 -25.01 99.49
CA LYS A 305 -13.28 -25.49 100.20
C LYS A 305 -12.86 -25.66 101.65
N ASP A 306 -13.33 -24.80 102.54
CA ASP A 306 -13.33 -25.11 103.96
C ASP A 306 -14.78 -25.29 104.42
N CYS A 307 -15.03 -26.52 104.87
CA CYS A 307 -16.18 -26.97 105.60
C CYS A 307 -16.00 -26.63 107.08
N LEU A 308 -17.05 -26.04 107.67
CA LEU A 308 -17.60 -26.21 109.04
C LEU A 308 -18.18 -24.88 109.54
#